data_AF-A0A7S1DE30-F1
#
_entry.id   AF-A0A7S1DE30-F1
#
_cell.length_a   1.000
_cell.length_b   1.000
_cell.length_c   1.000
_cell.angle_alpha   90.00
_cell.angle_beta   90.00
_cell.angle_gamma   90.00
#
_symmetry.space_group_name_H-M   'P 1'
#
loop_
_entity.id
_entity.type
_entity.pdbx_description
1 polymer ?
#
loop_
_entity_poly.entity_id
_entity_poly.type
_entity_poly.pdbx_seq_one_letter_code
_entity_poly.pdbx_strand_id
1 'polypeptide(L)'
;KLPPGQSRSEMESSILVPAEGRVSDVLGKMGEQKHMGSGVDDAPAPAQQRPLGDSGDIEAYLAAKDRSFYPSETVSKFCRHMSAAVEVTDQGIRAKRLRELWKELLTTASYKLLQQRRSDLWEALRGLVEPLVRVEDPAAKAMPSAKERSYGEAVRLCGMLKEFEVARDYFYESMLMDIRGLEVALGAAHKELLREARRGELLEAMAQATNAAVIEVVLRQSNNVKGTLEMRAATRMVKIFHELEEVGMAKSAAELKVSKLQADQKEQQERAVEMERQIGEDAATILDLRSRLGDTKRDRKAALEQAGQTEAKVEKERKLLQSVKESLAALERENDALKSEIALLKEDMAGAQQLHKEIARLEGEADTARERQRRAEEETEKYQQEAARERDTRRRVDRHLLENDAKMEALKGEVREWEAKTAAAEDREDLAKRDLAHEKTWRTEWNEVHNEVRDAVARLYVADAPAVIDERSHQVMAMLQERIRSEQFLRSRVAELEDQVARESAERINFERRLAEAQQEALDARIQAAKAGAGGYGDASADAFRHEAKAIADEVRRDGLPSLIPKAP
;
A
#
# COMPACT_ATOMS: atom_id res chain seq x y z
N LYS A 1 -14.41 4.31 -61.55
CA LYS A 1 -15.15 3.38 -60.67
C LYS A 1 -15.20 4.00 -59.28
N LEU A 2 -16.40 4.31 -58.76
CA LEU A 2 -16.73 4.99 -57.48
C LEU A 2 -18.20 4.60 -57.14
N PRO A 3 -18.75 4.90 -55.94
CA PRO A 3 -18.41 4.46 -54.57
C PRO A 3 -19.58 3.54 -54.05
N PRO A 4 -20.36 3.78 -52.97
CA PRO A 4 -20.12 4.15 -51.55
C PRO A 4 -20.71 3.14 -50.52
N GLY A 5 -20.67 3.46 -49.21
CA GLY A 5 -21.54 2.90 -48.14
C GLY A 5 -20.81 2.57 -46.83
N GLN A 6 -20.76 3.46 -45.84
CA GLN A 6 -21.71 3.61 -44.70
C GLN A 6 -21.86 2.36 -43.79
N SER A 7 -21.97 2.39 -42.46
CA SER A 7 -21.66 3.29 -41.33
C SER A 7 -22.58 2.90 -40.16
N ARG A 8 -22.02 2.63 -38.95
CA ARG A 8 -22.66 2.62 -37.61
C ARG A 8 -23.86 1.68 -37.31
N SER A 9 -23.68 0.80 -36.31
CA SER A 9 -24.38 0.90 -35.00
C SER A 9 -23.81 -0.07 -33.95
N GLU A 10 -23.60 0.43 -32.73
CA GLU A 10 -23.81 -0.21 -31.41
C GLU A 10 -23.24 -1.61 -31.08
N MET A 11 -22.33 -1.66 -30.10
CA MET A 11 -22.49 -2.33 -28.77
C MET A 11 -21.14 -2.16 -28.03
N GLU A 12 -21.10 -1.34 -26.98
CA GLU A 12 -21.44 -1.68 -25.59
C GLU A 12 -20.43 -2.59 -24.88
N SER A 13 -20.05 -2.10 -23.69
CA SER A 13 -19.22 -2.74 -22.68
C SER A 13 -19.63 -4.17 -22.33
N SER A 14 -18.65 -5.05 -22.15
CA SER A 14 -18.80 -6.22 -21.27
C SER A 14 -17.63 -6.33 -20.32
N ILE A 15 -17.92 -5.96 -19.07
CA ILE A 15 -17.10 -6.26 -17.89
C ILE A 15 -17.37 -7.73 -17.53
N LEU A 16 -16.31 -8.55 -17.44
CA LEU A 16 -16.42 -9.91 -16.91
C LEU A 16 -15.87 -9.95 -15.47
N VAL A 17 -16.80 -10.10 -14.53
CA VAL A 17 -16.55 -10.44 -13.12
C VAL A 17 -16.75 -11.96 -12.98
N PRO A 18 -15.75 -12.73 -12.52
CA PRO A 18 -15.96 -14.10 -12.06
C PRO A 18 -16.67 -14.11 -10.71
N ALA A 19 -17.60 -15.05 -10.52
CA ALA A 19 -18.48 -15.11 -9.36
C ALA A 19 -17.87 -15.87 -8.16
N GLU A 20 -18.57 -15.76 -7.02
CA GLU A 20 -18.17 -16.31 -5.72
C GLU A 20 -18.16 -17.85 -5.68
N GLY A 21 -17.09 -18.42 -5.14
CA GLY A 21 -17.06 -19.82 -4.69
C GLY A 21 -17.27 -19.93 -3.18
N ARG A 22 -18.44 -20.39 -2.73
CA ARG A 22 -18.66 -20.74 -1.31
C ARG A 22 -18.12 -22.14 -1.03
N VAL A 23 -17.27 -22.28 -0.02
CA VAL A 23 -17.01 -23.56 0.66
C VAL A 23 -17.08 -23.35 2.16
N SER A 24 -18.09 -23.96 2.78
CA SER A 24 -18.23 -24.10 4.23
C SER A 24 -18.47 -25.59 4.53
N ASP A 25 -17.56 -26.20 5.28
CA ASP A 25 -17.80 -27.24 6.30
C ASP A 25 -16.61 -28.20 6.46
N VAL A 26 -15.82 -28.00 7.52
CA VAL A 26 -15.31 -29.09 8.37
C VAL A 26 -15.24 -28.60 9.82
N LEU A 27 -16.11 -29.12 10.68
CA LEU A 27 -16.03 -29.02 12.14
C LEU A 27 -15.59 -30.37 12.70
N GLY A 28 -14.60 -30.43 13.61
CA GLY A 28 -14.37 -31.66 14.37
C GLY A 28 -13.01 -31.89 15.05
N LYS A 29 -12.86 -31.33 16.26
CA LYS A 29 -12.20 -31.91 17.46
C LYS A 29 -11.15 -33.04 17.29
N MET A 30 -9.95 -32.83 17.84
CA MET A 30 -9.37 -33.62 18.97
C MET A 30 -7.95 -33.14 19.30
N GLY A 31 -7.50 -33.28 20.57
CA GLY A 31 -6.07 -33.12 20.89
C GLY A 31 -5.69 -32.46 22.23
N GLU A 32 -6.27 -32.87 23.37
CA GLU A 32 -5.55 -32.69 24.64
C GLU A 32 -4.49 -33.79 24.78
N GLN A 33 -3.20 -33.45 24.88
CA GLN A 33 -2.23 -34.27 25.61
C GLN A 33 -0.99 -33.46 26.04
N LYS A 34 -0.51 -33.77 27.24
CA LYS A 34 0.64 -33.12 27.90
C LYS A 34 1.94 -33.83 27.50
N HIS A 35 3.06 -33.10 27.39
CA HIS A 35 4.25 -33.38 28.22
C HIS A 35 5.41 -32.35 28.08
N MET A 36 6.00 -32.03 29.24
CA MET A 36 7.44 -31.83 29.53
C MET A 36 8.26 -30.80 28.70
N GLY A 37 8.46 -29.61 29.29
CA GLY A 37 9.68 -29.36 30.08
C GLY A 37 10.89 -28.67 29.43
N SER A 38 11.49 -27.74 30.20
CA SER A 38 12.74 -26.97 29.97
C SER A 38 12.73 -25.92 28.83
N GLY A 39 13.13 -24.66 29.05
CA GLY A 39 13.46 -23.98 30.32
C GLY A 39 14.00 -22.55 30.15
N VAL A 40 14.27 -21.90 31.28
CA VAL A 40 15.18 -20.72 31.47
C VAL A 40 14.63 -19.31 31.12
N ASP A 41 14.13 -18.67 32.19
CA ASP A 41 14.45 -17.32 32.72
C ASP A 41 14.00 -15.98 32.09
N ASP A 42 13.73 -15.06 33.04
CA ASP A 42 13.62 -13.59 33.00
C ASP A 42 12.49 -12.88 32.23
N ALA A 43 11.34 -12.75 32.92
CA ALA A 43 10.44 -11.62 32.80
C ALA A 43 9.96 -11.14 34.21
N PRO A 44 10.05 -9.83 34.55
CA PRO A 44 9.72 -9.34 35.89
C PRO A 44 8.21 -9.29 36.18
N ALA A 45 7.87 -9.28 37.47
CA ALA A 45 6.51 -9.44 38.00
C ALA A 45 5.52 -8.33 37.56
N PRO A 46 4.20 -8.64 37.48
CA PRO A 46 3.17 -7.67 37.10
C PRO A 46 2.95 -6.61 38.18
N ALA A 47 2.90 -5.34 37.76
CA ALA A 47 2.55 -4.22 38.64
C ALA A 47 1.09 -4.34 39.11
N GLN A 48 0.87 -4.05 40.40
CA GLN A 48 -0.41 -4.20 41.07
C GLN A 48 -1.47 -3.24 40.49
N GLN A 49 -2.65 -3.77 40.16
CA GLN A 49 -3.84 -2.96 39.92
C GLN A 49 -4.28 -2.27 41.22
N ARG A 50 -4.35 -0.94 41.21
CA ARG A 50 -5.11 -0.17 42.21
C ARG A 50 -6.52 0.12 41.66
N PRO A 51 -7.55 0.19 42.51
CA PRO A 51 -8.91 0.41 42.05
C PRO A 51 -9.10 1.83 41.50
N LEU A 52 -9.74 1.93 40.34
CA LEU A 52 -10.14 3.20 39.74
C LEU A 52 -11.24 3.87 40.57
N GLY A 53 -10.96 5.07 41.04
CA GLY A 53 -11.88 5.85 41.86
C GLY A 53 -11.46 7.31 41.94
N ASP A 54 -11.60 8.05 40.84
CA ASP A 54 -12.08 9.44 40.84
C ASP A 54 -12.33 9.94 39.40
N SER A 55 -13.25 10.90 39.24
CA SER A 55 -13.69 11.39 37.93
C SER A 55 -12.59 12.16 37.15
N GLY A 56 -11.55 12.63 37.84
CA GLY A 56 -10.41 13.33 37.22
C GLY A 56 -9.56 12.46 36.30
N ASP A 57 -9.48 11.15 36.56
CA ASP A 57 -8.70 10.23 35.70
C ASP A 57 -9.36 10.05 34.31
N ILE A 58 -10.67 10.22 34.22
CA ILE A 58 -11.39 10.17 32.93
C ILE A 58 -11.09 11.43 32.12
N GLU A 59 -11.09 12.62 32.74
CA GLU A 59 -10.72 13.86 32.05
C GLU A 59 -9.24 13.87 31.64
N ALA A 60 -8.34 13.36 32.47
CA ALA A 60 -6.92 13.20 32.12
C ALA A 60 -6.72 12.18 30.97
N TYR A 61 -7.44 11.06 30.98
CA TYR A 61 -7.41 10.07 29.90
C TYR A 61 -8.00 10.60 28.59
N LEU A 62 -9.07 11.40 28.66
CA LEU A 62 -9.65 12.09 27.51
C LEU A 62 -8.71 13.18 26.97
N ALA A 63 -8.09 13.99 27.83
CA ALA A 63 -7.10 15.00 27.43
C ALA A 63 -5.83 14.38 26.80
N ALA A 64 -5.43 13.18 27.23
CA ALA A 64 -4.36 12.42 26.60
C ALA A 64 -4.77 11.88 25.21
N LYS A 65 -6.01 11.38 25.05
CA LYS A 65 -6.57 10.94 23.76
C LYS A 65 -6.91 12.10 22.80
N ASP A 66 -7.15 13.29 23.32
CA ASP A 66 -7.49 14.47 22.53
C ASP A 66 -6.36 14.95 21.61
N ARG A 67 -5.12 14.55 21.89
CA ARG A 67 -3.95 14.75 21.01
C ARG A 67 -3.76 13.66 19.95
N SER A 68 -4.56 12.59 19.98
CA SER A 68 -4.48 11.44 19.08
C SER A 68 -5.82 11.08 18.44
N PHE A 69 -6.81 11.96 18.45
CA PHE A 69 -8.11 11.73 17.82
C PHE A 69 -8.06 12.15 16.34
N TYR A 70 -7.97 11.17 15.45
CA TYR A 70 -8.07 11.36 14.01
C TYR A 70 -9.48 10.96 13.52
N PRO A 71 -10.29 11.92 13.00
CA PRO A 71 -11.60 11.61 12.45
C PRO A 71 -11.52 10.62 11.29
N SER A 72 -10.48 10.75 10.45
CA SER A 72 -10.18 9.87 9.31
C SER A 72 -9.92 8.42 9.74
N GLU A 73 -9.14 8.18 10.78
CA GLU A 73 -8.90 6.85 11.35
C GLU A 73 -10.20 6.23 11.87
N THR A 74 -11.04 7.05 12.52
CA THR A 74 -12.33 6.62 13.06
C THR A 74 -13.32 6.24 11.94
N VAL A 75 -13.40 7.04 10.87
CA VAL A 75 -14.21 6.76 9.68
C VAL A 75 -13.67 5.56 8.89
N SER A 76 -12.35 5.48 8.68
CA SER A 76 -11.64 4.35 8.06
C SER A 76 -12.00 3.02 8.75
N LYS A 77 -11.85 2.98 10.09
CA LYS A 77 -12.15 1.80 10.88
C LYS A 77 -13.62 1.39 10.78
N PHE A 78 -14.54 2.36 10.84
CA PHE A 78 -15.97 2.10 10.63
C PHE A 78 -16.23 1.50 9.24
N CYS A 79 -15.67 2.08 8.18
CA CYS A 79 -15.90 1.64 6.81
C CYS A 79 -15.40 0.20 6.57
N ARG A 80 -14.23 -0.15 7.09
CA ARG A 80 -13.71 -1.54 7.03
C ARG A 80 -14.62 -2.55 7.72
N HIS A 81 -15.05 -2.25 8.95
CA HIS A 81 -15.95 -3.14 9.67
C HIS A 81 -17.32 -3.25 8.99
N MET A 82 -17.82 -2.14 8.43
CA MET A 82 -19.08 -2.09 7.70
C MET A 82 -19.02 -2.91 6.40
N SER A 83 -17.93 -2.82 5.62
CA SER A 83 -17.74 -3.64 4.40
C SER A 83 -17.76 -5.14 4.75
N ALA A 84 -16.97 -5.53 5.76
CA ALA A 84 -16.92 -6.89 6.29
C ALA A 84 -18.23 -7.38 6.96
N ALA A 85 -19.22 -6.50 7.17
CA ALA A 85 -20.57 -6.87 7.58
C ALA A 85 -21.52 -7.03 6.38
N VAL A 86 -21.40 -6.18 5.35
CA VAL A 86 -22.18 -6.25 4.10
C VAL A 86 -21.86 -7.52 3.30
N GLU A 87 -20.57 -7.85 3.18
CA GLU A 87 -20.04 -9.02 2.46
C GLU A 87 -20.47 -10.38 3.05
N VAL A 88 -21.09 -10.39 4.23
CA VAL A 88 -21.63 -11.62 4.82
C VAL A 88 -22.87 -12.06 4.07
N THR A 89 -22.78 -13.16 3.34
CA THR A 89 -23.88 -13.72 2.55
C THR A 89 -25.07 -14.22 3.37
N ASP A 90 -24.86 -14.68 4.60
CA ASP A 90 -25.94 -15.07 5.52
C ASP A 90 -26.62 -13.85 6.16
N GLN A 91 -27.92 -13.68 5.89
CA GLN A 91 -28.69 -12.54 6.41
C GLN A 91 -28.72 -12.49 7.95
N GLY A 92 -28.75 -13.62 8.65
CA GLY A 92 -28.80 -13.67 10.11
C GLY A 92 -27.49 -13.19 10.75
N ILE A 93 -26.36 -13.62 10.21
CA ILE A 93 -25.02 -13.19 10.63
C ILE A 93 -24.78 -11.73 10.22
N ARG A 94 -25.18 -11.31 9.01
CA ARG A 94 -25.13 -9.91 8.56
C ARG A 94 -25.92 -9.00 9.48
N ALA A 95 -27.20 -9.29 9.74
CA ALA A 95 -28.04 -8.54 10.66
C ALA A 95 -27.50 -8.54 12.11
N LYS A 96 -26.77 -9.58 12.53
CA LYS A 96 -26.08 -9.60 13.83
C LYS A 96 -24.88 -8.63 13.82
N ARG A 97 -23.96 -8.73 12.85
CA ARG A 97 -22.79 -7.84 12.74
C ARG A 97 -23.20 -6.38 12.60
N LEU A 98 -24.19 -6.06 11.77
CA LEU A 98 -24.71 -4.70 11.61
C LEU A 98 -25.24 -4.13 12.94
N ARG A 99 -25.92 -4.94 13.76
CA ARG A 99 -26.38 -4.53 15.11
C ARG A 99 -25.23 -4.39 16.12
N GLU A 100 -24.16 -5.15 15.97
CA GLU A 100 -22.93 -5.00 16.77
C GLU A 100 -22.23 -3.68 16.42
N LEU A 101 -22.04 -3.37 15.12
CA LEU A 101 -21.49 -2.09 14.66
C LEU A 101 -22.36 -0.88 15.03
N TRP A 102 -23.68 -1.02 14.98
CA TRP A 102 -24.59 0.01 15.46
C TRP A 102 -24.41 0.29 16.96
N LYS A 103 -24.26 -0.76 17.79
CA LYS A 103 -23.96 -0.60 19.21
C LYS A 103 -22.58 0.03 19.42
N GLU A 104 -21.57 -0.39 18.66
CA GLU A 104 -20.23 0.21 18.73
C GLU A 104 -20.26 1.71 18.43
N LEU A 105 -20.97 2.13 17.37
CA LEU A 105 -21.14 3.54 16.96
C LEU A 105 -21.75 4.42 18.07
N LEU A 106 -22.67 3.86 18.86
CA LEU A 106 -23.33 4.57 19.97
C LEU A 106 -22.54 4.53 21.29
N THR A 107 -21.68 3.53 21.49
CA THR A 107 -21.06 3.27 22.81
C THR A 107 -19.57 3.62 22.89
N THR A 108 -18.83 3.44 21.80
CA THR A 108 -17.36 3.60 21.77
C THR A 108 -16.94 5.05 21.91
N ALA A 109 -15.92 5.32 22.73
CA ALA A 109 -15.43 6.67 23.02
C ALA A 109 -14.99 7.46 21.77
N SER A 110 -14.39 6.82 20.76
CA SER A 110 -13.99 7.48 19.50
C SER A 110 -15.18 8.01 18.71
N TYR A 111 -16.29 7.27 18.65
CA TYR A 111 -17.50 7.74 17.96
C TYR A 111 -18.27 8.80 18.76
N LYS A 112 -18.17 8.80 20.09
CA LYS A 112 -18.68 9.91 20.93
C LYS A 112 -17.87 11.19 20.72
N LEU A 113 -16.55 11.09 20.61
CA LEU A 113 -15.69 12.21 20.22
C LEU A 113 -15.98 12.69 18.80
N LEU A 114 -16.24 11.78 17.85
CA LEU A 114 -16.71 12.12 16.51
C LEU A 114 -18.05 12.87 16.56
N GLN A 115 -19.03 12.38 17.31
CA GLN A 115 -20.34 13.03 17.48
C GLN A 115 -20.21 14.46 18.03
N GLN A 116 -19.29 14.68 18.99
CA GLN A 116 -19.06 16.00 19.60
C GLN A 116 -18.30 16.97 18.70
N ARG A 117 -17.31 16.48 17.94
CA ARG A 117 -16.38 17.34 17.15
C ARG A 117 -16.74 17.46 15.67
N ARG A 118 -17.45 16.46 15.12
CA ARG A 118 -17.86 16.31 13.71
C ARG A 118 -19.21 15.57 13.64
N SER A 119 -20.24 16.23 14.14
CA SER A 119 -21.62 15.72 14.12
C SER A 119 -22.12 15.42 12.70
N ASP A 120 -21.61 16.15 11.72
CA ASP A 120 -21.83 15.93 10.28
C ASP A 120 -21.35 14.54 9.82
N LEU A 121 -20.11 14.17 10.15
CA LEU A 121 -19.57 12.84 9.86
C LEU A 121 -20.28 11.76 10.67
N TRP A 122 -20.60 12.04 11.93
CA TRP A 122 -21.30 11.08 12.78
C TRP A 122 -22.71 10.75 12.26
N GLU A 123 -23.51 11.74 11.87
CA GLU A 123 -24.82 11.49 11.26
C GLU A 123 -24.70 10.78 9.90
N ALA A 124 -23.63 11.00 9.13
CA ALA A 124 -23.37 10.26 7.90
C ALA A 124 -23.04 8.77 8.18
N LEU A 125 -22.15 8.46 9.14
CA LEU A 125 -21.88 7.07 9.56
C LEU A 125 -23.13 6.39 10.12
N ARG A 126 -23.91 7.12 10.90
CA ARG A 126 -25.18 6.68 11.47
C ARG A 126 -26.21 6.37 10.38
N GLY A 127 -26.33 7.25 9.39
CA GLY A 127 -27.21 7.10 8.22
C GLY A 127 -26.84 5.92 7.33
N LEU A 128 -25.58 5.48 7.31
CA LEU A 128 -25.19 4.24 6.64
C LEU A 128 -25.74 2.99 7.33
N VAL A 129 -25.53 2.86 8.64
CA VAL A 129 -25.79 1.58 9.34
C VAL A 129 -27.22 1.47 9.89
N GLU A 130 -27.85 2.56 10.35
CA GLU A 130 -29.18 2.50 10.98
C GLU A 130 -30.29 1.97 10.03
N PRO A 131 -30.37 2.40 8.74
CA PRO A 131 -31.34 1.86 7.81
C PRO A 131 -31.06 0.39 7.46
N LEU A 132 -29.78 0.02 7.29
CA LEU A 132 -29.37 -1.34 6.94
C LEU A 132 -29.70 -2.33 8.06
N VAL A 133 -29.47 -1.95 9.33
CA VAL A 133 -29.92 -2.74 10.50
C VAL A 133 -31.43 -3.01 10.46
N ARG A 134 -32.24 -1.99 10.13
CA ARG A 134 -33.70 -2.11 10.12
C ARG A 134 -34.23 -3.02 9.01
N VAL A 135 -33.63 -2.97 7.81
CA VAL A 135 -34.10 -3.80 6.67
C VAL A 135 -33.52 -5.21 6.68
N GLU A 136 -32.35 -5.43 7.30
CA GLU A 136 -31.77 -6.78 7.43
C GLU A 136 -32.36 -7.57 8.61
N ASP A 137 -32.99 -6.93 9.60
CA ASP A 137 -33.61 -7.62 10.74
C ASP A 137 -34.69 -8.62 10.27
N PRO A 138 -34.53 -9.94 10.53
CA PRO A 138 -35.51 -10.95 10.14
C PRO A 138 -36.91 -10.72 10.71
N ALA A 139 -37.02 -10.04 11.86
CA ALA A 139 -38.31 -9.71 12.47
C ALA A 139 -39.08 -8.63 11.72
N ALA A 140 -38.39 -7.74 10.99
CA ALA A 140 -38.99 -6.59 10.31
C ALA A 140 -39.77 -6.97 9.04
N LYS A 141 -39.54 -8.17 8.47
CA LYS A 141 -40.14 -8.65 7.21
C LYS A 141 -40.12 -7.59 6.09
N ALA A 142 -39.00 -6.88 5.96
CA ALA A 142 -38.86 -5.79 5.00
C ALA A 142 -39.09 -6.28 3.56
N MET A 143 -39.94 -5.56 2.82
CA MET A 143 -40.14 -5.82 1.39
C MET A 143 -38.82 -5.65 0.61
N PRO A 144 -38.57 -6.42 -0.47
CA PRO A 144 -37.34 -6.31 -1.25
C PRO A 144 -37.01 -4.88 -1.70
N SER A 145 -38.03 -4.10 -2.10
CA SER A 145 -37.90 -2.69 -2.49
C SER A 145 -37.51 -1.75 -1.35
N ALA A 146 -37.74 -2.13 -0.08
CA ALA A 146 -37.24 -1.39 1.08
C ALA A 146 -35.74 -1.66 1.30
N LYS A 147 -35.30 -2.93 1.15
CA LYS A 147 -33.88 -3.28 1.17
C LYS A 147 -33.12 -2.57 0.06
N GLU A 148 -33.60 -2.67 -1.18
CA GLU A 148 -33.04 -2.02 -2.37
C GLU A 148 -32.78 -0.54 -2.12
N ARG A 149 -33.78 0.21 -1.63
CA ARG A 149 -33.67 1.64 -1.30
C ARG A 149 -32.65 1.91 -0.20
N SER A 150 -32.63 1.15 0.89
CA SER A 150 -31.67 1.36 1.98
C SER A 150 -30.22 1.08 1.55
N TYR A 151 -29.99 0.07 0.70
CA TYR A 151 -28.66 -0.18 0.13
C TYR A 151 -28.26 0.88 -0.90
N GLY A 152 -29.17 1.34 -1.76
CA GLY A 152 -28.91 2.42 -2.71
C GLY A 152 -28.60 3.76 -2.04
N GLU A 153 -29.34 4.10 -0.98
CA GLU A 153 -29.08 5.28 -0.15
C GLU A 153 -27.75 5.16 0.61
N ALA A 154 -27.37 3.96 1.07
CA ALA A 154 -26.07 3.75 1.69
C ALA A 154 -24.91 3.96 0.70
N VAL A 155 -25.03 3.50 -0.56
CA VAL A 155 -24.05 3.82 -1.63
C VAL A 155 -23.95 5.34 -1.84
N ARG A 156 -25.10 6.05 -1.88
CA ARG A 156 -25.14 7.51 -2.02
C ARG A 156 -24.43 8.23 -0.87
N LEU A 157 -24.61 7.76 0.36
CA LEU A 157 -23.93 8.29 1.56
C LEU A 157 -22.42 8.01 1.56
N CYS A 158 -21.95 6.88 1.01
CA CYS A 158 -20.52 6.65 0.78
C CYS A 158 -19.91 7.65 -0.22
N GLY A 159 -20.67 8.10 -1.22
CA GLY A 159 -20.27 9.22 -2.09
C GLY A 159 -20.05 10.49 -1.29
N MET A 160 -21.04 10.90 -0.49
CA MET A 160 -20.96 12.10 0.38
C MET A 160 -19.82 12.00 1.41
N LEU A 161 -19.52 10.81 1.93
CA LEU A 161 -18.40 10.63 2.87
C LEU A 161 -17.02 11.03 2.32
N LYS A 162 -16.84 10.99 0.99
CA LYS A 162 -15.61 11.43 0.32
C LYS A 162 -15.55 12.96 0.16
N GLU A 163 -16.70 13.62 0.16
CA GLU A 163 -16.84 15.06 -0.08
C GLU A 163 -16.67 15.90 1.18
N PHE A 164 -16.79 15.31 2.38
CA PHE A 164 -16.51 16.03 3.62
C PHE A 164 -15.04 16.44 3.71
N GLU A 165 -14.82 17.73 4.00
CA GLU A 165 -13.51 18.25 4.37
C GLU A 165 -13.06 17.65 5.72
N VAL A 166 -12.32 16.55 5.65
CA VAL A 166 -11.47 16.07 6.75
C VAL A 166 -10.08 16.64 6.50
N ALA A 167 -9.39 17.06 7.57
CA ALA A 167 -7.99 17.47 7.46
C ALA A 167 -7.19 16.34 6.80
N ARG A 168 -6.26 16.67 5.90
CA ARG A 168 -5.34 15.71 5.28
C ARG A 168 -4.28 15.27 6.29
N ASP A 169 -4.72 14.50 7.27
CA ASP A 169 -3.90 13.84 8.25
C ASP A 169 -3.37 12.50 7.71
N TYR A 170 -2.58 11.80 8.54
CA TYR A 170 -1.88 10.57 8.18
C TYR A 170 -2.80 9.45 7.66
N PHE A 171 -4.08 9.43 8.06
CA PHE A 171 -5.03 8.37 7.69
C PHE A 171 -6.00 8.77 6.57
N TYR A 172 -5.91 9.99 6.04
CA TYR A 172 -6.85 10.49 5.01
C TYR A 172 -6.91 9.61 3.76
N GLU A 173 -5.76 9.19 3.21
CA GLU A 173 -5.72 8.28 2.05
C GLU A 173 -6.28 6.88 2.39
N SER A 174 -5.98 6.36 3.59
CA SER A 174 -6.56 5.08 4.06
C SER A 174 -8.08 5.17 4.18
N MET A 175 -8.60 6.30 4.68
CA MET A 175 -10.03 6.55 4.80
C MET A 175 -10.70 6.57 3.41
N LEU A 176 -10.11 7.25 2.42
CA LEU A 176 -10.66 7.29 1.06
C LEU A 176 -10.70 5.90 0.40
N MET A 177 -9.66 5.09 0.60
CA MET A 177 -9.63 3.70 0.12
C MET A 177 -10.69 2.83 0.81
N ASP A 178 -10.84 2.94 2.14
CA ASP A 178 -11.83 2.19 2.91
C ASP A 178 -13.28 2.59 2.56
N ILE A 179 -13.56 3.88 2.35
CA ILE A 179 -14.87 4.37 1.88
C ILE A 179 -15.15 3.82 0.46
N ARG A 180 -14.15 3.77 -0.42
CA ARG A 180 -14.29 3.19 -1.77
C ARG A 180 -14.53 1.67 -1.72
N GLY A 181 -13.87 0.95 -0.82
CA GLY A 181 -14.14 -0.47 -0.57
C GLY A 181 -15.59 -0.71 -0.15
N LEU A 182 -16.06 0.05 0.86
CA LEU A 182 -17.43 -0.02 1.34
C LEU A 182 -18.46 0.33 0.25
N GLU A 183 -18.22 1.37 -0.56
CA GLU A 183 -19.08 1.74 -1.69
C GLU A 183 -19.21 0.60 -2.71
N VAL A 184 -18.11 -0.11 -3.00
CA VAL A 184 -18.12 -1.28 -3.89
C VAL A 184 -18.91 -2.44 -3.29
N ALA A 185 -18.71 -2.75 -1.99
CA ALA A 185 -19.45 -3.81 -1.31
C ALA A 185 -20.96 -3.53 -1.23
N LEU A 186 -21.36 -2.32 -0.85
CA LEU A 186 -22.76 -1.88 -0.86
C LEU A 186 -23.33 -1.85 -2.27
N GLY A 187 -22.55 -1.42 -3.27
CA GLY A 187 -22.94 -1.37 -4.67
C GLY A 187 -23.13 -2.76 -5.28
N ALA A 188 -22.36 -3.76 -4.84
CA ALA A 188 -22.57 -5.16 -5.21
C ALA A 188 -23.89 -5.68 -4.61
N ALA A 189 -24.09 -5.55 -3.30
CA ALA A 189 -25.32 -5.97 -2.62
C ALA A 189 -26.59 -5.28 -3.20
N HIS A 190 -26.51 -3.98 -3.51
CA HIS A 190 -27.60 -3.25 -4.17
C HIS A 190 -27.92 -3.80 -5.58
N LYS A 191 -26.89 -4.13 -6.37
CA LYS A 191 -27.08 -4.74 -7.71
C LYS A 191 -27.67 -6.15 -7.64
N GLU A 192 -27.36 -6.92 -6.60
CA GLU A 192 -27.98 -8.24 -6.38
C GLU A 192 -29.46 -8.11 -6.02
N LEU A 193 -29.79 -7.23 -5.07
CA LEU A 193 -31.19 -6.93 -4.72
C LEU A 193 -32.00 -6.45 -5.93
N LEU A 194 -31.41 -5.63 -6.82
CA LEU A 194 -32.04 -5.23 -8.09
C LEU A 194 -32.28 -6.39 -9.05
N ARG A 195 -31.36 -7.38 -9.12
CA ARG A 195 -31.54 -8.60 -9.93
C ARG A 195 -32.64 -9.49 -9.34
N GLU A 196 -32.68 -9.64 -8.02
CA GLU A 196 -33.71 -10.41 -7.31
C GLU A 196 -35.10 -9.79 -7.49
N ALA A 197 -35.23 -8.46 -7.37
CA ALA A 197 -36.48 -7.75 -7.61
C ALA A 197 -37.01 -8.00 -9.03
N ARG A 198 -36.16 -7.80 -10.06
CA ARG A 198 -36.50 -8.08 -11.47
C ARG A 198 -36.85 -9.55 -11.72
N ARG A 199 -36.17 -10.48 -11.05
CA ARG A 199 -36.50 -11.91 -11.12
C ARG A 199 -37.87 -12.21 -10.50
N GLY A 200 -38.22 -11.55 -9.40
CA GLY A 200 -39.55 -11.61 -8.78
C GLY A 200 -40.65 -11.12 -9.73
N GLU A 201 -40.49 -9.94 -10.31
CA GLU A 201 -41.41 -9.36 -11.30
C GLU A 201 -41.59 -10.27 -12.52
N LEU A 202 -40.50 -10.86 -13.04
CA LEU A 202 -40.53 -11.76 -14.19
C LEU A 202 -41.23 -13.10 -13.85
N LEU A 203 -41.01 -13.65 -12.65
CA LEU A 203 -41.71 -14.83 -12.18
C LEU A 203 -43.21 -14.56 -11.96
N GLU A 204 -43.58 -13.38 -11.45
CA GLU A 204 -44.98 -12.98 -11.31
C GLU A 204 -45.65 -12.81 -12.68
N ALA A 205 -44.99 -12.17 -13.65
CA ALA A 205 -45.47 -12.06 -15.02
C ALA A 205 -45.64 -13.44 -15.69
N MET A 206 -44.71 -14.38 -15.46
CA MET A 206 -44.85 -15.77 -15.93
C MET A 206 -46.01 -16.50 -15.25
N ALA A 207 -46.24 -16.30 -13.95
CA ALA A 207 -47.38 -16.87 -13.23
C ALA A 207 -48.73 -16.30 -13.73
N GLN A 208 -48.79 -15.01 -14.02
CA GLN A 208 -49.98 -14.38 -14.62
C GLN A 208 -50.22 -14.90 -16.05
N ALA A 209 -49.18 -15.00 -16.88
CA ALA A 209 -49.28 -15.53 -18.25
C ALA A 209 -49.69 -17.01 -18.30
N THR A 210 -49.15 -17.84 -17.40
CA THR A 210 -49.55 -19.26 -17.30
C THR A 210 -50.97 -19.44 -16.80
N ASN A 211 -51.42 -18.66 -15.80
CA ASN A 211 -52.81 -18.66 -15.38
C ASN A 211 -53.76 -18.23 -16.52
N ALA A 212 -53.40 -17.21 -17.30
CA ALA A 212 -54.17 -16.79 -18.47
C ALA A 212 -54.27 -17.91 -19.54
N ALA A 213 -53.16 -18.59 -19.84
CA ALA A 213 -53.13 -19.71 -20.78
C ALA A 213 -53.96 -20.92 -20.30
N VAL A 214 -53.94 -21.23 -19.00
CA VAL A 214 -54.77 -22.30 -18.42
C VAL A 214 -56.26 -21.97 -18.55
N ILE A 215 -56.66 -20.72 -18.29
CA ILE A 215 -58.05 -20.26 -18.48
C ILE A 215 -58.49 -20.41 -19.95
N GLU A 216 -57.62 -20.07 -20.90
CA GLU A 216 -57.92 -20.23 -22.34
C GLU A 216 -58.09 -21.70 -22.75
N VAL A 217 -57.24 -22.60 -22.25
CA VAL A 217 -57.35 -24.05 -22.50
C VAL A 217 -58.65 -24.62 -21.92
N VAL A 218 -59.05 -24.23 -20.72
CA VAL A 218 -60.31 -24.65 -20.09
C VAL A 218 -61.52 -24.16 -20.89
N LEU A 219 -61.50 -22.92 -21.40
CA LEU A 219 -62.54 -22.39 -22.27
C LEU A 219 -62.64 -23.14 -23.61
N ARG A 220 -61.50 -23.50 -24.23
CA ARG A 220 -61.47 -24.30 -25.46
C ARG A 220 -61.99 -25.74 -25.25
N GLN A 221 -61.66 -26.37 -24.12
CA GLN A 221 -62.18 -27.71 -23.79
C GLN A 221 -63.71 -27.70 -23.56
N SER A 222 -64.25 -26.65 -22.92
CA SER A 222 -65.69 -26.49 -22.71
C SER A 222 -66.48 -26.48 -24.04
N ASN A 223 -65.99 -25.74 -25.05
CA ASN A 223 -66.64 -25.68 -26.37
C ASN A 223 -66.64 -27.03 -27.11
N ASN A 224 -65.60 -27.86 -26.96
CA ASN A 224 -65.53 -29.17 -27.62
C ASN A 224 -66.49 -30.22 -27.02
N VAL A 225 -66.88 -30.08 -25.75
CA VAL A 225 -67.88 -30.98 -25.12
C VAL A 225 -69.29 -30.71 -25.64
N LYS A 226 -69.61 -29.48 -26.04
CA LYS A 226 -70.94 -29.11 -26.56
C LYS A 226 -71.27 -29.84 -27.88
N GLY A 227 -70.35 -29.82 -28.85
CA GLY A 227 -70.57 -30.42 -30.17
C GLY A 227 -70.70 -31.96 -30.17
N THR A 228 -70.16 -32.66 -29.17
CA THR A 228 -70.25 -34.13 -29.09
C THR A 228 -71.56 -34.64 -28.49
N LEU A 229 -72.30 -33.78 -27.76
CA LEU A 229 -73.62 -34.10 -27.22
C LEU A 229 -74.73 -33.95 -28.28
N GLU A 230 -74.66 -32.91 -29.12
CA GLU A 230 -75.62 -32.66 -30.20
C GLU A 230 -75.61 -33.80 -31.23
N MET A 231 -74.43 -34.32 -31.59
CA MET A 231 -74.30 -35.43 -32.55
C MET A 231 -74.89 -36.76 -32.03
N ARG A 232 -74.83 -37.03 -30.71
CA ARG A 232 -75.41 -38.24 -30.08
C ARG A 232 -76.93 -38.22 -29.91
N ALA A 233 -77.56 -37.06 -30.11
CA ALA A 233 -79.02 -36.95 -30.16
C ALA A 233 -79.55 -37.34 -31.56
N ALA A 234 -78.90 -36.84 -32.63
CA ALA A 234 -79.31 -37.10 -34.01
C ALA A 234 -79.27 -38.60 -34.39
N THR A 235 -78.21 -39.33 -34.03
CA THR A 235 -78.06 -40.76 -34.40
C THR A 235 -79.11 -41.66 -33.76
N ARG A 236 -79.69 -41.28 -32.61
CA ARG A 236 -80.72 -42.08 -31.93
C ARG A 236 -82.11 -41.93 -32.55
N MET A 237 -82.43 -40.79 -33.17
CA MET A 237 -83.71 -40.60 -33.84
C MET A 237 -83.83 -41.46 -35.11
N VAL A 238 -82.75 -41.59 -35.89
CA VAL A 238 -82.74 -42.37 -37.15
C VAL A 238 -83.04 -43.85 -36.92
N LYS A 239 -82.57 -44.44 -35.81
CA LYS A 239 -82.74 -45.88 -35.56
C LYS A 239 -84.18 -46.28 -35.21
N ILE A 240 -84.93 -45.37 -34.59
CA ILE A 240 -86.33 -45.59 -34.17
C ILE A 240 -87.29 -45.60 -35.38
N PHE A 241 -86.95 -44.91 -36.48
CA PHE A 241 -87.78 -44.89 -37.69
C PHE A 241 -87.69 -46.18 -38.53
N HIS A 242 -86.60 -46.96 -38.43
CA HIS A 242 -86.41 -48.15 -39.27
C HIS A 242 -87.10 -49.40 -38.70
N GLU A 243 -87.18 -49.52 -37.37
CA GLU A 243 -87.80 -50.66 -36.67
C GLU A 243 -89.35 -50.65 -36.73
N LEU A 244 -89.95 -49.60 -37.31
CA LEU A 244 -91.41 -49.44 -37.46
C LEU A 244 -91.97 -49.91 -38.82
N GLU A 245 -91.13 -50.16 -39.83
CA GLU A 245 -91.60 -50.62 -41.15
C GLU A 245 -91.70 -52.17 -41.28
N GLU A 246 -90.87 -52.93 -40.55
CA GLU A 246 -90.75 -54.39 -40.75
C GLU A 246 -91.90 -55.23 -40.14
N VAL A 247 -92.72 -54.67 -39.25
CA VAL A 247 -93.82 -55.39 -38.58
C VAL A 247 -95.09 -55.49 -39.46
N GLY A 248 -95.13 -54.79 -40.60
CA GLY A 248 -96.34 -54.68 -41.44
C GLY A 248 -96.66 -55.87 -42.35
N MET A 249 -95.75 -56.81 -42.59
CA MET A 249 -95.78 -57.68 -43.80
C MET A 249 -95.66 -59.20 -43.54
N ALA A 250 -96.35 -59.76 -42.54
CA ALA A 250 -96.34 -61.23 -42.31
C ALA A 250 -97.60 -61.80 -41.60
N LYS A 251 -98.83 -61.50 -42.07
CA LYS A 251 -100.07 -62.09 -41.49
C LYS A 251 -101.14 -62.51 -42.52
N SER A 252 -100.74 -63.05 -43.67
CA SER A 252 -101.68 -63.40 -44.75
C SER A 252 -101.16 -64.48 -45.72
N ALA A 253 -100.90 -65.69 -45.20
CA ALA A 253 -100.69 -66.93 -45.96
C ALA A 253 -100.92 -68.15 -45.03
N ALA A 254 -102.10 -68.26 -44.43
CA ALA A 254 -103.19 -69.11 -44.96
C ALA A 254 -102.79 -70.61 -44.96
N GLU A 255 -103.09 -71.39 -43.91
CA GLU A 255 -104.44 -71.89 -43.55
C GLU A 255 -105.13 -72.73 -44.65
N LEU A 256 -104.44 -73.03 -45.76
CA LEU A 256 -105.01 -73.66 -46.96
C LEU A 256 -104.44 -75.07 -47.24
N LYS A 257 -104.40 -75.95 -46.21
CA LYS A 257 -104.01 -77.37 -46.38
C LYS A 257 -104.67 -78.39 -45.43
N VAL A 258 -105.80 -78.02 -44.81
CA VAL A 258 -106.48 -78.85 -43.79
C VAL A 258 -107.35 -79.98 -44.40
N SER A 259 -107.74 -79.92 -45.68
CA SER A 259 -108.73 -80.84 -46.27
C SER A 259 -108.20 -82.12 -46.95
N LYS A 260 -106.93 -82.50 -46.73
CA LYS A 260 -106.34 -83.73 -47.32
C LYS A 260 -105.83 -84.78 -46.33
N LEU A 261 -105.74 -84.48 -45.05
CA LEU A 261 -105.14 -85.35 -44.02
C LEU A 261 -106.15 -86.26 -43.29
N GLN A 262 -107.20 -86.72 -43.98
CA GLN A 262 -108.15 -87.72 -43.45
C GLN A 262 -108.06 -89.07 -44.18
N ALA A 263 -107.15 -89.22 -45.17
CA ALA A 263 -106.82 -90.51 -45.79
C ALA A 263 -105.51 -91.10 -45.24
N ASP A 264 -104.52 -90.26 -44.92
CA ASP A 264 -103.16 -90.68 -44.51
C ASP A 264 -103.09 -91.23 -43.06
N GLN A 265 -104.17 -91.12 -42.29
CA GLN A 265 -104.19 -91.40 -40.85
C GLN A 265 -103.94 -92.88 -40.49
N LYS A 266 -104.04 -93.81 -41.45
CA LYS A 266 -103.67 -95.22 -41.27
C LYS A 266 -102.22 -95.55 -41.62
N GLU A 267 -101.57 -94.78 -42.50
CA GLU A 267 -100.15 -94.96 -42.86
C GLU A 267 -99.22 -94.25 -41.86
N GLN A 268 -99.72 -93.23 -41.13
CA GLN A 268 -98.94 -92.54 -40.11
C GLN A 268 -98.72 -93.34 -38.82
N GLN A 269 -99.54 -94.34 -38.47
CA GLN A 269 -99.31 -95.14 -37.26
C GLN A 269 -98.07 -96.03 -37.36
N GLU A 270 -97.69 -96.50 -38.54
CA GLU A 270 -96.46 -97.28 -38.75
C GLU A 270 -95.22 -96.38 -38.86
N ARG A 271 -95.36 -95.14 -39.38
CA ARG A 271 -94.27 -94.14 -39.38
C ARG A 271 -94.02 -93.47 -38.03
N ALA A 272 -95.01 -93.44 -37.14
CA ALA A 272 -94.86 -92.83 -35.81
C ALA A 272 -93.77 -93.52 -34.97
N VAL A 273 -93.68 -94.86 -35.02
CA VAL A 273 -92.72 -95.64 -34.22
C VAL A 273 -91.28 -95.44 -34.70
N GLU A 274 -91.04 -95.33 -36.02
CA GLU A 274 -89.70 -95.02 -36.55
C GLU A 274 -89.30 -93.56 -36.27
N MET A 275 -90.25 -92.62 -36.34
CA MET A 275 -90.00 -91.22 -35.97
C MET A 275 -89.74 -91.04 -34.48
N GLU A 276 -90.40 -91.76 -33.58
CA GLU A 276 -90.09 -91.70 -32.14
C GLU A 276 -88.65 -92.16 -31.84
N ARG A 277 -88.14 -93.16 -32.59
CA ARG A 277 -86.74 -93.59 -32.48
C ARG A 277 -85.76 -92.51 -32.97
N GLN A 278 -86.04 -91.89 -34.11
CA GLN A 278 -85.22 -90.79 -34.64
C GLN A 278 -85.27 -89.53 -33.76
N ILE A 279 -86.44 -89.18 -33.21
CA ILE A 279 -86.60 -88.07 -32.25
C ILE A 279 -85.81 -88.32 -30.97
N GLY A 280 -85.68 -89.58 -30.52
CA GLY A 280 -84.80 -89.94 -29.40
C GLY A 280 -83.31 -89.71 -29.69
N GLU A 281 -82.85 -90.10 -30.88
CA GLU A 281 -81.46 -89.90 -31.34
C GLU A 281 -81.15 -88.40 -31.60
N ASP A 282 -82.10 -87.65 -32.18
CA ASP A 282 -82.00 -86.20 -32.41
C ASP A 282 -82.08 -85.39 -31.11
N ALA A 283 -82.92 -85.77 -30.14
CA ALA A 283 -82.96 -85.11 -28.83
C ALA A 283 -81.65 -85.28 -28.06
N ALA A 284 -81.01 -86.44 -28.16
CA ALA A 284 -79.70 -86.70 -27.56
C ALA A 284 -78.60 -85.85 -28.20
N THR A 285 -78.56 -85.75 -29.53
CA THR A 285 -77.57 -84.91 -30.23
C THR A 285 -77.82 -83.41 -30.03
N ILE A 286 -79.08 -82.95 -29.94
CA ILE A 286 -79.41 -81.56 -29.59
C ILE A 286 -78.96 -81.23 -28.15
N LEU A 287 -79.08 -82.16 -27.20
CA LEU A 287 -78.59 -81.96 -25.83
C LEU A 287 -77.06 -81.92 -25.77
N ASP A 288 -76.34 -82.79 -26.49
CA ASP A 288 -74.88 -82.75 -26.61
C ASP A 288 -74.40 -81.44 -27.27
N LEU A 289 -74.99 -81.06 -28.41
CA LEU A 289 -74.70 -79.79 -29.07
C LEU A 289 -75.00 -78.59 -28.17
N ARG A 290 -76.06 -78.63 -27.35
CA ARG A 290 -76.38 -77.57 -26.38
C ARG A 290 -75.39 -77.55 -25.21
N SER A 291 -74.87 -78.69 -24.75
CA SER A 291 -73.78 -78.74 -23.79
C SER A 291 -72.53 -78.11 -24.39
N ARG A 292 -72.06 -78.58 -25.54
CA ARG A 292 -70.90 -78.04 -26.26
C ARG A 292 -71.03 -76.55 -26.56
N LEU A 293 -72.24 -76.05 -26.87
CA LEU A 293 -72.50 -74.64 -27.09
C LEU A 293 -72.57 -73.82 -25.78
N GLY A 294 -72.86 -74.47 -24.65
CA GLY A 294 -72.70 -73.92 -23.30
C GLY A 294 -71.23 -73.88 -22.85
N ASP A 295 -70.48 -74.94 -23.12
CA ASP A 295 -69.06 -75.08 -22.81
C ASP A 295 -68.24 -74.06 -23.65
N THR A 296 -68.40 -74.02 -24.97
CA THR A 296 -67.77 -72.99 -25.83
C THR A 296 -68.17 -71.55 -25.49
N LYS A 297 -69.37 -71.31 -24.93
CA LYS A 297 -69.73 -69.99 -24.36
C LYS A 297 -68.97 -69.68 -23.07
N ARG A 298 -68.74 -70.68 -22.20
CA ARG A 298 -67.89 -70.53 -21.00
C ARG A 298 -66.43 -70.32 -21.40
N ASP A 299 -65.91 -71.08 -22.35
CA ASP A 299 -64.55 -70.94 -22.87
C ASP A 299 -64.33 -69.57 -23.53
N ARG A 300 -65.29 -69.11 -24.35
CA ARG A 300 -65.26 -67.76 -24.94
C ARG A 300 -65.30 -66.67 -23.87
N LYS A 301 -66.05 -66.86 -22.77
CA LYS A 301 -66.06 -65.92 -21.65
C LYS A 301 -64.71 -65.91 -20.92
N ALA A 302 -64.14 -67.08 -20.63
CA ALA A 302 -62.83 -67.21 -20.01
C ALA A 302 -61.71 -66.59 -20.88
N ALA A 303 -61.75 -66.80 -22.20
CA ALA A 303 -60.83 -66.19 -23.15
C ALA A 303 -60.95 -64.66 -23.20
N LEU A 304 -62.18 -64.11 -23.13
CA LEU A 304 -62.40 -62.66 -23.04
C LEU A 304 -61.94 -62.06 -21.70
N GLU A 305 -62.15 -62.78 -20.58
CA GLU A 305 -61.65 -62.38 -19.26
C GLU A 305 -60.11 -62.42 -19.23
N GLN A 306 -59.46 -63.43 -19.84
CA GLN A 306 -58.01 -63.46 -20.03
C GLN A 306 -57.52 -62.31 -20.93
N ALA A 307 -58.19 -62.05 -22.06
CA ALA A 307 -57.85 -60.95 -22.96
C ALA A 307 -57.87 -59.59 -22.24
N GLY A 308 -58.95 -59.31 -21.49
CA GLY A 308 -59.06 -58.10 -20.68
C GLY A 308 -58.00 -58.00 -19.57
N GLN A 309 -57.60 -59.12 -18.97
CA GLN A 309 -56.47 -59.15 -18.03
C GLN A 309 -55.13 -58.88 -18.72
N THR A 310 -54.91 -59.37 -19.94
CA THR A 310 -53.69 -59.07 -20.71
C THR A 310 -53.65 -57.62 -21.18
N GLU A 311 -54.77 -57.05 -21.65
CA GLU A 311 -54.85 -55.62 -21.97
C GLU A 311 -54.57 -54.76 -20.74
N ALA A 312 -55.14 -55.09 -19.59
CA ALA A 312 -54.88 -54.39 -18.33
C ALA A 312 -53.41 -54.50 -17.85
N LYS A 313 -52.68 -55.57 -18.22
CA LYS A 313 -51.23 -55.68 -17.99
C LYS A 313 -50.44 -54.80 -18.96
N VAL A 314 -50.75 -54.85 -20.26
CA VAL A 314 -50.12 -54.00 -21.29
C VAL A 314 -50.36 -52.52 -21.02
N GLU A 315 -51.54 -52.14 -20.53
CA GLU A 315 -51.87 -50.78 -20.10
C GLU A 315 -50.99 -50.31 -18.91
N LYS A 316 -50.70 -51.20 -17.95
CA LYS A 316 -49.77 -50.91 -16.84
C LYS A 316 -48.32 -50.81 -17.31
N GLU A 317 -47.88 -51.73 -18.18
CA GLU A 317 -46.54 -51.71 -18.77
C GLU A 317 -46.30 -50.46 -19.62
N ARG A 318 -47.31 -50.02 -20.40
CA ARG A 318 -47.26 -48.73 -21.12
C ARG A 318 -47.09 -47.54 -20.19
N LYS A 319 -47.79 -47.51 -19.04
CA LYS A 319 -47.65 -46.44 -18.03
C LYS A 319 -46.27 -46.44 -17.38
N LEU A 320 -45.72 -47.63 -17.08
CA LEU A 320 -44.35 -47.77 -16.58
C LEU A 320 -43.32 -47.32 -17.62
N LEU A 321 -43.44 -47.74 -18.89
CA LEU A 321 -42.56 -47.32 -19.98
C LEU A 321 -42.64 -45.82 -20.25
N GLN A 322 -43.81 -45.21 -20.13
CA GLN A 322 -43.98 -43.76 -20.22
C GLN A 322 -43.26 -43.04 -19.08
N SER A 323 -43.43 -43.50 -17.83
CA SER A 323 -42.73 -42.94 -16.68
C SER A 323 -41.20 -43.09 -16.78
N VAL A 324 -40.71 -44.22 -17.28
CA VAL A 324 -39.27 -44.45 -17.52
C VAL A 324 -38.73 -43.53 -18.63
N LYS A 325 -39.50 -43.28 -19.69
CA LYS A 325 -39.11 -42.30 -20.72
C LYS A 325 -39.03 -40.88 -20.17
N GLU A 326 -39.98 -40.50 -19.33
CA GLU A 326 -40.01 -39.18 -18.69
C GLU A 326 -38.84 -38.99 -17.72
N SER A 327 -38.47 -40.00 -16.93
CA SER A 327 -37.29 -39.94 -16.07
C SER A 327 -35.98 -39.95 -16.85
N LEU A 328 -35.89 -40.71 -17.95
CA LEU A 328 -34.70 -40.74 -18.81
C LEU A 328 -34.49 -39.39 -19.52
N ALA A 329 -35.56 -38.78 -20.04
CA ALA A 329 -35.50 -37.43 -20.60
C ALA A 329 -35.22 -36.33 -19.57
N ALA A 330 -35.52 -36.55 -18.28
CA ALA A 330 -35.10 -35.65 -17.20
C ALA A 330 -33.59 -35.79 -16.93
N LEU A 331 -33.08 -37.02 -16.81
CA LEU A 331 -31.66 -37.31 -16.62
C LEU A 331 -30.79 -36.82 -17.79
N GLU A 332 -31.28 -36.90 -19.04
CA GLU A 332 -30.58 -36.34 -20.21
C GLU A 332 -30.40 -34.81 -20.08
N ARG A 333 -31.43 -34.08 -19.63
CA ARG A 333 -31.34 -32.62 -19.41
C ARG A 333 -30.37 -32.28 -18.27
N GLU A 334 -30.39 -33.04 -17.18
CA GLU A 334 -29.42 -32.87 -16.08
C GLU A 334 -28.00 -33.15 -16.56
N ASN A 335 -27.80 -34.17 -17.41
CA ASN A 335 -26.49 -34.50 -17.97
C ASN A 335 -25.95 -33.38 -18.88
N ASP A 336 -26.81 -32.76 -19.70
CA ASP A 336 -26.43 -31.64 -20.55
C ASP A 336 -26.20 -30.34 -19.76
N ALA A 337 -26.96 -30.10 -18.69
CA ALA A 337 -26.69 -29.01 -17.75
C ALA A 337 -25.30 -29.19 -17.09
N LEU A 338 -24.99 -30.38 -16.56
CA LEU A 338 -23.68 -30.69 -15.98
C LEU A 338 -22.53 -30.59 -16.99
N LYS A 339 -22.74 -30.96 -18.27
CA LYS A 339 -21.73 -30.73 -19.32
C LYS A 339 -21.46 -29.24 -19.53
N SER A 340 -22.50 -28.39 -19.50
CA SER A 340 -22.34 -26.94 -19.65
C SER A 340 -21.61 -26.32 -18.45
N GLU A 341 -21.89 -26.78 -17.24
CA GLU A 341 -21.18 -26.38 -16.02
C GLU A 341 -19.70 -26.81 -16.04
N ILE A 342 -19.41 -28.05 -16.46
CA ILE A 342 -18.03 -28.53 -16.66
C ILE A 342 -17.29 -27.73 -17.74
N ALA A 343 -17.98 -27.22 -18.76
CA ALA A 343 -17.37 -26.35 -19.77
C ALA A 343 -16.99 -24.98 -19.19
N LEU A 344 -17.90 -24.35 -18.44
CA LEU A 344 -17.65 -23.08 -17.74
C LEU A 344 -16.51 -23.21 -16.73
N LEU A 345 -16.51 -24.24 -15.88
CA LEU A 345 -15.44 -24.49 -14.90
C LEU A 345 -14.06 -24.72 -15.55
N LYS A 346 -14.01 -25.23 -16.79
CA LYS A 346 -12.75 -25.34 -17.56
C LYS A 346 -12.28 -23.98 -18.08
N GLU A 347 -13.19 -23.11 -18.47
CA GLU A 347 -12.88 -21.74 -18.88
C GLU A 347 -12.39 -20.91 -17.68
N ASP A 348 -13.08 -21.00 -16.54
CA ASP A 348 -12.68 -20.37 -15.27
C ASP A 348 -11.30 -20.86 -14.81
N MET A 349 -11.01 -22.16 -14.88
CA MET A 349 -9.66 -22.68 -14.58
C MET A 349 -8.60 -22.16 -15.55
N ALA A 350 -8.92 -21.98 -16.83
CA ALA A 350 -7.98 -21.40 -17.80
C ALA A 350 -7.71 -19.92 -17.48
N GLY A 351 -8.74 -19.16 -17.09
CA GLY A 351 -8.62 -17.79 -16.60
C GLY A 351 -7.76 -17.70 -15.33
N ALA A 352 -8.01 -18.58 -14.34
CA ALA A 352 -7.23 -18.63 -13.11
C ALA A 352 -5.74 -18.97 -13.38
N GLN A 353 -5.45 -19.86 -14.33
CA GLN A 353 -4.09 -20.16 -14.76
C GLN A 353 -3.40 -19.00 -15.49
N GLN A 354 -4.15 -18.15 -16.20
CA GLN A 354 -3.59 -16.91 -16.77
C GLN A 354 -3.27 -15.90 -15.67
N LEU A 355 -4.19 -15.67 -14.73
CA LEU A 355 -3.97 -14.80 -13.57
C LEU A 355 -2.78 -15.25 -12.72
N HIS A 356 -2.60 -16.55 -12.46
CA HIS A 356 -1.42 -17.06 -11.76
C HIS A 356 -0.11 -16.78 -12.50
N LYS A 357 -0.08 -16.86 -13.84
CA LYS A 357 1.11 -16.50 -14.63
C LYS A 357 1.40 -15.00 -14.58
N GLU A 358 0.35 -14.18 -14.58
CA GLU A 358 0.50 -12.73 -14.46
C GLU A 358 0.96 -12.29 -13.07
N ILE A 359 0.42 -12.90 -12.00
CA ILE A 359 0.89 -12.71 -10.61
C ILE A 359 2.38 -13.07 -10.51
N ALA A 360 2.78 -14.25 -10.98
CA ALA A 360 4.19 -14.66 -10.95
C ALA A 360 5.11 -13.73 -11.76
N ARG A 361 4.62 -13.14 -12.86
CA ARG A 361 5.35 -12.11 -13.61
C ARG A 361 5.51 -10.81 -12.80
N LEU A 362 4.45 -10.34 -12.17
CA LEU A 362 4.44 -9.12 -11.35
C LEU A 362 5.27 -9.27 -10.07
N GLU A 363 5.27 -10.44 -9.44
CA GLU A 363 6.14 -10.78 -8.30
C GLU A 363 7.62 -10.71 -8.72
N GLY A 364 7.99 -11.30 -9.86
CA GLY A 364 9.34 -11.19 -10.42
C GLY A 364 9.74 -9.74 -10.73
N GLU A 365 8.82 -8.94 -11.29
CA GLU A 365 9.06 -7.50 -11.52
C GLU A 365 9.27 -6.74 -10.20
N ALA A 366 8.45 -7.01 -9.18
CA ALA A 366 8.57 -6.42 -7.85
C ALA A 366 9.90 -6.78 -7.16
N ASP A 367 10.38 -8.02 -7.29
CA ASP A 367 11.68 -8.42 -6.74
C ASP A 367 12.85 -7.75 -7.46
N THR A 368 12.79 -7.58 -8.79
CA THR A 368 13.81 -6.78 -9.49
C THR A 368 13.77 -5.30 -9.10
N ALA A 369 12.59 -4.75 -8.76
CA ALA A 369 12.46 -3.39 -8.26
C ALA A 369 13.05 -3.23 -6.84
N ARG A 370 12.79 -4.18 -5.94
CA ARG A 370 13.39 -4.25 -4.60
C ARG A 370 14.91 -4.32 -4.66
N GLU A 371 15.47 -5.16 -5.54
CA GLU A 371 16.92 -5.29 -5.71
C GLU A 371 17.56 -4.02 -6.29
N ARG A 372 16.86 -3.30 -7.18
CA ARG A 372 17.29 -1.95 -7.66
C ARG A 372 17.24 -0.91 -6.53
N GLN A 373 16.19 -0.92 -5.72
CA GLN A 373 16.07 -0.03 -4.56
C GLN A 373 17.22 -0.28 -3.57
N ARG A 374 17.49 -1.54 -3.21
CA ARG A 374 18.57 -1.90 -2.28
C ARG A 374 19.94 -1.40 -2.77
N ARG A 375 20.22 -1.51 -4.08
CA ARG A 375 21.46 -0.98 -4.67
C ARG A 375 21.54 0.54 -4.62
N ALA A 376 20.43 1.23 -4.88
CA ALA A 376 20.37 2.69 -4.75
C ALA A 376 20.57 3.14 -3.29
N GLU A 377 20.01 2.42 -2.33
CA GLU A 377 20.22 2.65 -0.89
C GLU A 377 21.70 2.43 -0.53
N GLU A 378 22.30 1.31 -0.92
CA GLU A 378 23.75 1.01 -0.74
C GLU A 378 24.66 2.07 -1.39
N GLU A 379 24.28 2.65 -2.54
CA GLU A 379 24.99 3.76 -3.18
C GLU A 379 24.83 5.07 -2.41
N THR A 380 23.61 5.42 -1.97
CA THR A 380 23.38 6.64 -1.16
C THR A 380 24.10 6.57 0.19
N GLU A 381 24.21 5.39 0.80
CA GLU A 381 24.98 5.22 2.03
C GLU A 381 26.47 5.46 1.79
N LYS A 382 27.04 4.93 0.70
CA LYS A 382 28.45 5.21 0.31
C LYS A 382 28.69 6.70 0.13
N TYR A 383 27.83 7.40 -0.61
CA TYR A 383 27.95 8.86 -0.78
C TYR A 383 27.84 9.63 0.54
N GLN A 384 26.98 9.20 1.47
CA GLN A 384 26.90 9.80 2.80
C GLN A 384 28.16 9.54 3.64
N GLN A 385 28.73 8.33 3.58
CA GLN A 385 29.99 7.99 4.24
C GLN A 385 31.18 8.78 3.65
N GLU A 386 31.22 8.97 2.33
CA GLU A 386 32.23 9.80 1.65
C GLU A 386 32.10 11.27 2.05
N ALA A 387 30.89 11.83 2.04
CA ALA A 387 30.64 13.20 2.49
C ALA A 387 30.97 13.41 3.99
N ALA A 388 30.78 12.38 4.83
CA ALA A 388 31.21 12.42 6.24
C ALA A 388 32.74 12.44 6.37
N ARG A 389 33.45 11.56 5.63
CA ARG A 389 34.92 11.54 5.58
C ARG A 389 35.48 12.88 5.10
N GLU A 390 34.86 13.48 4.08
CA GLU A 390 35.24 14.79 3.54
C GLU A 390 35.03 15.92 4.56
N ARG A 391 33.93 15.91 5.31
CA ARG A 391 33.72 16.88 6.40
C ARG A 391 34.78 16.76 7.49
N ASP A 392 35.23 15.55 7.81
CA ASP A 392 36.27 15.32 8.81
C ASP A 392 37.70 15.56 8.29
N THR A 393 37.96 15.49 6.97
CA THR A 393 39.21 16.04 6.40
C THR A 393 39.20 17.56 6.42
N ARG A 394 38.10 18.20 5.98
CA ARG A 394 37.89 19.67 6.06
C ARG A 394 38.16 20.20 7.48
N ARG A 395 37.49 19.65 8.50
CA ARG A 395 37.68 20.02 9.92
C ARG A 395 39.12 19.89 10.44
N ARG A 396 39.90 18.93 9.93
CA ARG A 396 41.32 18.76 10.30
C ARG A 396 42.19 19.83 9.66
N VAL A 397 41.96 20.11 8.38
CA VAL A 397 42.63 21.19 7.64
C VAL A 397 42.31 22.55 8.27
N ASP A 398 41.04 22.86 8.53
CA ASP A 398 40.61 24.11 9.17
C ASP A 398 41.28 24.31 10.54
N ARG A 399 41.44 23.23 11.32
CA ARG A 399 42.15 23.28 12.61
C ARG A 399 43.64 23.61 12.42
N HIS A 400 44.32 22.95 11.48
CA HIS A 400 45.73 23.24 11.20
C HIS A 400 45.96 24.65 10.66
N LEU A 401 45.00 25.19 9.88
CA LEU A 401 45.04 26.60 9.45
C LEU A 401 44.93 27.55 10.65
N LEU A 402 43.98 27.32 11.57
CA LEU A 402 43.86 28.11 12.80
C LEU A 402 45.09 28.00 13.71
N GLU A 403 45.67 26.80 13.84
CA GLU A 403 46.92 26.57 14.58
C GLU A 403 48.11 27.35 13.95
N ASN A 404 48.21 27.38 12.62
CA ASN A 404 49.27 28.12 11.92
C ASN A 404 49.04 29.64 11.94
N ASP A 405 47.81 30.12 11.76
CA ASP A 405 47.47 31.55 11.89
C ASP A 405 47.77 32.05 13.32
N ALA A 406 47.56 31.23 14.36
CA ALA A 406 47.93 31.56 15.74
C ALA A 406 49.45 31.61 15.96
N LYS A 407 50.23 30.65 15.43
CA LYS A 407 51.71 30.71 15.46
C LYS A 407 52.22 31.95 14.74
N MET A 408 51.60 32.30 13.61
CA MET A 408 51.95 33.46 12.79
C MET A 408 51.80 34.78 13.56
N GLU A 409 50.69 34.98 14.28
CA GLU A 409 50.51 36.17 15.12
C GLU A 409 51.47 36.20 16.33
N ALA A 410 51.79 35.04 16.92
CA ALA A 410 52.79 34.95 17.98
C ALA A 410 54.19 35.38 17.48
N LEU A 411 54.64 34.84 16.35
CA LEU A 411 55.93 35.20 15.73
C LEU A 411 55.99 36.68 15.31
N LYS A 412 54.89 37.26 14.80
CA LYS A 412 54.81 38.72 14.55
C LYS A 412 54.96 39.54 15.84
N GLY A 413 54.44 39.04 16.96
CA GLY A 413 54.62 39.63 18.29
C GLY A 413 56.09 39.64 18.70
N GLU A 414 56.76 38.48 18.58
CA GLU A 414 58.19 38.34 18.90
C GLU A 414 59.06 39.24 18.01
N VAL A 415 58.83 39.27 16.69
CA VAL A 415 59.58 40.14 15.77
C VAL A 415 59.48 41.62 16.20
N ARG A 416 58.27 42.13 16.50
CA ARG A 416 58.08 43.51 16.97
C ARG A 416 58.80 43.80 18.29
N GLU A 417 58.89 42.82 19.20
CA GLU A 417 59.64 42.98 20.44
C GLU A 417 61.15 43.10 20.18
N TRP A 418 61.68 42.31 19.25
CA TRP A 418 63.09 42.36 18.85
C TRP A 418 63.44 43.61 18.02
N GLU A 419 62.55 44.08 17.17
CA GLU A 419 62.67 45.39 16.50
C GLU A 419 62.81 46.52 17.52
N ALA A 420 61.96 46.53 18.55
CA ALA A 420 62.00 47.53 19.61
C ALA A 420 63.29 47.45 20.47
N LYS A 421 63.82 46.25 20.73
CA LYS A 421 65.11 46.06 21.43
C LYS A 421 66.27 46.60 20.59
N THR A 422 66.33 46.21 19.31
CA THR A 422 67.39 46.62 18.38
C THR A 422 67.43 48.15 18.26
N ALA A 423 66.28 48.79 18.03
CA ALA A 423 66.19 50.27 17.97
C ALA A 423 66.65 50.94 19.29
N ALA A 424 66.27 50.38 20.44
CA ALA A 424 66.70 50.88 21.74
C ALA A 424 68.18 50.61 22.06
N ALA A 425 68.84 49.68 21.37
CA ALA A 425 70.27 49.45 21.43
C ALA A 425 71.03 50.41 20.49
N GLU A 426 70.54 50.59 19.26
CA GLU A 426 71.02 51.58 18.29
C GLU A 426 71.00 53.01 18.90
N ASP A 427 69.89 53.45 19.49
CA ASP A 427 69.78 54.75 20.18
C ASP A 427 70.87 54.97 21.26
N ARG A 428 71.27 53.92 21.96
CA ARG A 428 72.31 53.97 23.02
C ARG A 428 73.72 53.99 22.41
N GLU A 429 73.93 53.23 21.35
CA GLU A 429 75.18 53.23 20.59
C GLU A 429 75.43 54.62 19.99
N ASP A 430 74.40 55.22 19.39
CA ASP A 430 74.43 56.54 18.77
C ASP A 430 74.73 57.66 19.81
N LEU A 431 74.14 57.56 21.01
CA LEU A 431 74.46 58.45 22.13
C LEU A 431 75.93 58.30 22.56
N ALA A 432 76.41 57.06 22.76
CA ALA A 432 77.79 56.79 23.14
C ALA A 432 78.80 57.23 22.07
N LYS A 433 78.44 57.15 20.78
CA LYS A 433 79.24 57.67 19.65
C LYS A 433 79.31 59.21 19.67
N ARG A 434 78.22 59.90 20.01
CA ARG A 434 78.22 61.37 20.19
C ARG A 434 79.09 61.79 21.38
N ASP A 435 78.97 61.11 22.52
CA ASP A 435 79.81 61.38 23.71
C ASP A 435 81.30 61.17 23.41
N LEU A 436 81.65 60.07 22.71
CA LEU A 436 83.01 59.82 22.25
C LEU A 436 83.52 60.85 21.24
N ALA A 437 82.65 61.39 20.38
CA ALA A 437 83.00 62.48 19.47
C ALA A 437 83.25 63.80 20.24
N HIS A 438 82.44 64.11 21.25
CA HIS A 438 82.65 65.27 22.14
C HIS A 438 83.98 65.16 22.91
N GLU A 439 84.30 64.00 23.50
CA GLU A 439 85.61 63.80 24.17
C GLU A 439 86.79 63.93 23.19
N LYS A 440 86.67 63.46 21.93
CA LYS A 440 87.71 63.67 20.91
C LYS A 440 87.91 65.15 20.58
N THR A 441 86.83 65.90 20.38
CA THR A 441 86.89 67.35 20.08
C THR A 441 87.47 68.14 21.25
N TRP A 442 87.01 67.83 22.47
CA TRP A 442 87.55 68.43 23.69
C TRP A 442 89.04 68.11 23.88
N ARG A 443 89.47 66.89 23.54
CA ARG A 443 90.89 66.51 23.56
C ARG A 443 91.73 67.29 22.53
N THR A 444 91.19 67.64 21.36
CA THR A 444 91.89 68.52 20.40
C THR A 444 92.00 69.95 20.93
N GLU A 445 90.89 70.54 21.36
CA GLU A 445 90.85 71.90 21.94
C GLU A 445 91.78 72.03 23.16
N TRP A 446 91.77 71.02 24.05
CA TRP A 446 92.64 70.99 25.22
C TRP A 446 94.13 70.85 24.86
N ASN A 447 94.47 70.05 23.84
CA ASN A 447 95.86 69.94 23.38
C ASN A 447 96.36 71.28 22.81
N GLU A 448 95.50 72.04 22.13
CA GLU A 448 95.82 73.38 21.64
C GLU A 448 96.09 74.33 22.82
N VAL A 449 95.14 74.45 23.77
CA VAL A 449 95.30 75.27 24.99
C VAL A 449 96.53 74.85 25.81
N HIS A 450 96.79 73.55 25.97
CA HIS A 450 97.96 73.04 26.67
C HIS A 450 99.27 73.45 25.97
N ASN A 451 99.33 73.37 24.64
CA ASN A 451 100.50 73.80 23.88
C ASN A 451 100.70 75.32 23.99
N GLU A 452 99.63 76.12 23.91
CA GLU A 452 99.70 77.58 24.12
C GLU A 452 100.21 77.94 25.52
N VAL A 453 99.67 77.31 26.57
CA VAL A 453 100.11 77.53 27.96
C VAL A 453 101.56 77.10 28.16
N ARG A 454 101.96 75.94 27.64
CA ARG A 454 103.36 75.46 27.68
C ARG A 454 104.30 76.45 27.01
N ASP A 455 103.94 76.93 25.81
CA ASP A 455 104.75 77.86 25.04
C ASP A 455 104.77 79.27 25.65
N ALA A 456 103.71 79.67 26.37
CA ALA A 456 103.68 80.90 27.15
C ALA A 456 104.55 80.82 28.42
N VAL A 457 104.50 79.70 29.14
CA VAL A 457 105.38 79.44 30.31
C VAL A 457 106.85 79.37 29.88
N ALA A 458 107.16 78.74 28.74
CA ALA A 458 108.52 78.69 28.19
C ALA A 458 109.09 80.08 27.81
N ARG A 459 108.24 81.06 27.51
CA ARG A 459 108.64 82.46 27.25
C ARG A 459 108.86 83.26 28.54
N LEU A 460 108.26 82.84 29.65
CA LEU A 460 108.33 83.51 30.95
C LEU A 460 109.44 82.90 31.81
N TYR A 461 110.68 83.32 31.56
CA TYR A 461 111.83 82.99 32.43
C TYR A 461 111.59 83.50 33.87
N VAL A 462 111.30 82.59 34.80
CA VAL A 462 111.19 82.85 36.24
C VAL A 462 112.12 81.90 37.01
N ALA A 463 112.82 82.43 38.01
CA ALA A 463 114.00 81.80 38.62
C ALA A 463 113.75 80.56 39.50
N ASP A 464 112.50 80.12 39.69
CA ASP A 464 112.11 78.88 40.40
C ASP A 464 111.08 78.06 39.60
N ALA A 465 111.20 78.08 38.27
CA ALA A 465 110.31 77.36 37.36
C ALA A 465 110.11 75.85 37.66
N PRO A 466 111.11 75.04 38.05
CA PRO A 466 110.96 73.58 38.09
C PRO A 466 109.85 73.09 39.02
N ALA A 467 109.80 73.56 40.27
CA ALA A 467 108.86 73.03 41.26
C ALA A 467 107.39 73.36 40.94
N VAL A 468 107.12 74.58 40.45
CA VAL A 468 105.76 75.01 40.06
C VAL A 468 105.32 74.36 38.74
N ILE A 469 106.25 74.14 37.82
CA ILE A 469 105.99 73.36 36.60
C ILE A 469 105.71 71.91 36.97
N ASP A 470 106.49 71.28 37.84
CA ASP A 470 106.30 69.88 38.25
C ASP A 470 104.96 69.69 38.97
N GLU A 471 104.62 70.51 39.98
CA GLU A 471 103.36 70.35 40.71
C GLU A 471 102.13 70.53 39.80
N ARG A 472 102.14 71.56 38.94
CA ARG A 472 101.06 71.77 37.95
C ARG A 472 101.04 70.66 36.89
N SER A 473 102.20 70.17 36.47
CA SER A 473 102.30 69.04 35.53
C SER A 473 101.73 67.76 36.15
N HIS A 474 101.96 67.50 37.44
CA HIS A 474 101.36 66.35 38.13
C HIS A 474 99.84 66.47 38.23
N GLN A 475 99.30 67.65 38.54
CA GLN A 475 97.84 67.89 38.55
C GLN A 475 97.22 67.72 37.15
N VAL A 476 97.86 68.26 36.11
CA VAL A 476 97.43 68.10 34.71
C VAL A 476 97.54 66.65 34.26
N MET A 477 98.63 65.94 34.60
CA MET A 477 98.80 64.52 34.28
C MET A 477 97.78 63.64 35.01
N ALA A 478 97.37 63.97 36.24
CA ALA A 478 96.30 63.27 36.94
C ALA A 478 94.95 63.43 36.20
N MET A 479 94.57 64.66 35.83
CA MET A 479 93.35 64.93 35.05
C MET A 479 93.39 64.25 33.67
N LEU A 480 94.54 64.28 32.98
CA LEU A 480 94.73 63.58 31.71
C LEU A 480 94.64 62.06 31.87
N GLN A 481 95.18 61.47 32.95
CA GLN A 481 95.05 60.03 33.21
C GLN A 481 93.60 59.63 33.52
N GLU A 482 92.85 60.44 34.25
CA GLU A 482 91.43 60.22 34.52
C GLU A 482 90.59 60.34 33.24
N ARG A 483 90.85 61.34 32.38
CA ARG A 483 90.20 61.50 31.07
C ARG A 483 90.59 60.42 30.06
N ILE A 484 91.84 59.97 30.04
CA ILE A 484 92.25 58.82 29.22
C ILE A 484 91.49 57.56 29.65
N ARG A 485 91.23 57.39 30.95
CA ARG A 485 90.37 56.30 31.45
C ARG A 485 88.91 56.49 31.06
N SER A 486 88.34 57.70 31.08
CA SER A 486 86.96 57.93 30.61
C SER A 486 86.82 57.69 29.10
N GLU A 487 87.79 58.14 28.28
CA GLU A 487 87.79 57.88 26.84
C GLU A 487 87.96 56.38 26.53
N GLN A 488 88.83 55.68 27.27
CA GLN A 488 88.99 54.22 27.15
C GLN A 488 87.71 53.48 27.54
N PHE A 489 87.03 53.90 28.62
CA PHE A 489 85.75 53.35 29.06
C PHE A 489 84.64 53.57 28.03
N LEU A 490 84.54 54.77 27.44
CA LEU A 490 83.57 55.05 26.37
C LEU A 490 83.87 54.23 25.11
N ARG A 491 85.15 54.06 24.73
CA ARG A 491 85.54 53.19 23.61
C ARG A 491 85.17 51.73 23.84
N SER A 492 85.42 51.17 25.04
CA SER A 492 84.97 49.82 25.37
C SER A 492 83.44 49.73 25.38
N ARG A 493 82.75 50.78 25.86
CA ARG A 493 81.29 50.79 25.91
C ARG A 493 80.62 50.87 24.54
N VAL A 494 81.20 51.62 23.60
CA VAL A 494 80.75 51.62 22.19
C VAL A 494 80.94 50.22 21.59
N ALA A 495 82.11 49.60 21.78
CA ALA A 495 82.37 48.25 21.26
C ALA A 495 81.42 47.19 21.87
N GLU A 496 81.11 47.26 23.17
CA GLU A 496 80.11 46.39 23.82
C GLU A 496 78.70 46.56 23.22
N LEU A 497 78.31 47.79 22.87
CA LEU A 497 77.00 48.10 22.29
C LEU A 497 76.92 47.70 20.81
N GLU A 498 77.98 47.91 20.03
CA GLU A 498 78.09 47.41 18.64
C GLU A 498 77.99 45.88 18.61
N ASP A 499 78.65 45.18 19.55
CA ASP A 499 78.54 43.73 19.75
C ASP A 499 77.11 43.30 20.16
N GLN A 500 76.40 44.13 20.93
CA GLN A 500 75.02 43.86 21.36
C GLN A 500 74.04 44.04 20.18
N VAL A 501 74.13 45.13 19.43
CA VAL A 501 73.32 45.39 18.23
C VAL A 501 73.55 44.29 17.19
N ALA A 502 74.80 43.84 17.00
CA ALA A 502 75.11 42.72 16.10
C ALA A 502 74.45 41.38 16.52
N ARG A 503 74.30 41.12 17.83
CA ARG A 503 73.61 39.92 18.33
C ARG A 503 72.10 40.04 18.23
N GLU A 504 71.52 41.17 18.66
CA GLU A 504 70.08 41.39 18.63
C GLU A 504 69.52 41.45 17.19
N SER A 505 70.27 42.05 16.26
CA SER A 505 69.94 42.02 14.82
C SER A 505 70.06 40.62 14.21
N ALA A 506 71.06 39.82 14.60
CA ALA A 506 71.15 38.42 14.18
C ALA A 506 69.99 37.56 14.73
N GLU A 507 69.54 37.80 15.97
CA GLU A 507 68.36 37.15 16.53
C GLU A 507 67.09 37.58 15.79
N ARG A 508 66.90 38.88 15.53
CA ARG A 508 65.81 39.42 14.70
C ARG A 508 65.70 38.72 13.35
N ILE A 509 66.80 38.61 12.59
CA ILE A 509 66.83 37.95 11.26
C ILE A 509 66.42 36.48 11.38
N ASN A 510 66.80 35.78 12.46
CA ASN A 510 66.36 34.41 12.71
C ASN A 510 64.86 34.30 13.00
N PHE A 511 64.25 35.29 13.67
CA PHE A 511 62.79 35.34 13.88
C PHE A 511 62.02 35.70 12.61
N GLU A 512 62.50 36.67 11.82
CA GLU A 512 61.93 37.01 10.51
C GLU A 512 61.96 35.81 9.55
N ARG A 513 63.05 35.04 9.55
CA ARG A 513 63.14 33.78 8.80
C ARG A 513 62.12 32.73 9.28
N ARG A 514 61.99 32.51 10.59
CA ARG A 514 60.99 31.58 11.16
C ARG A 514 59.55 32.01 10.82
N LEU A 515 59.29 33.31 10.81
CA LEU A 515 58.02 33.89 10.40
C LEU A 515 57.70 33.54 8.94
N ALA A 516 58.67 33.71 8.04
CA ALA A 516 58.49 33.39 6.62
C ALA A 516 58.38 31.86 6.36
N GLU A 517 59.13 31.03 7.08
CA GLU A 517 58.98 29.57 7.07
C GLU A 517 57.55 29.16 7.51
N ALA A 518 57.00 29.78 8.57
CA ALA A 518 55.62 29.56 9.01
C ALA A 518 54.55 30.09 8.03
N GLN A 519 54.80 31.20 7.32
CA GLN A 519 53.93 31.67 6.23
C GLN A 519 53.87 30.67 5.09
N GLN A 520 55.01 30.09 4.72
CA GLN A 520 55.09 29.09 3.67
C GLN A 520 54.34 27.80 4.07
N GLU A 521 54.50 27.31 5.31
CA GLU A 521 53.72 26.17 5.83
C GLU A 521 52.20 26.45 5.82
N ALA A 522 51.76 27.67 6.15
CA ALA A 522 50.36 28.05 6.10
C ALA A 522 49.80 28.06 4.67
N LEU A 523 50.57 28.55 3.69
CA LEU A 523 50.18 28.52 2.28
C LEU A 523 50.16 27.11 1.69
N ASP A 524 51.15 26.27 2.01
CA ASP A 524 51.16 24.86 1.59
C ASP A 524 49.95 24.09 2.15
N ALA A 525 49.56 24.37 3.40
CA ALA A 525 48.31 23.84 3.98
C ALA A 525 47.05 24.33 3.23
N ARG A 526 47.00 25.61 2.81
CA ARG A 526 45.88 26.16 1.98
C ARG A 526 45.87 25.57 0.57
N ILE A 527 47.02 25.30 -0.04
CA ILE A 527 47.13 24.62 -1.34
C ILE A 527 46.63 23.16 -1.22
N GLN A 528 46.98 22.46 -0.15
CA GLN A 528 46.46 21.10 0.10
C GLN A 528 44.94 21.11 0.37
N ALA A 529 44.43 22.11 1.10
CA ALA A 529 43.00 22.32 1.30
C ALA A 529 42.25 22.43 -0.05
N ALA A 530 42.69 23.37 -0.89
CA ALA A 530 42.05 23.64 -2.18
C ALA A 530 42.11 22.41 -3.12
N LYS A 531 43.25 21.71 -3.19
CA LYS A 531 43.39 20.46 -3.97
C LYS A 531 42.50 19.31 -3.47
N ALA A 532 42.12 19.31 -2.20
CA ALA A 532 41.22 18.31 -1.62
C ALA A 532 39.73 18.66 -1.81
N GLY A 533 39.39 19.76 -2.51
CA GLY A 533 38.02 20.29 -2.60
C GLY A 533 37.50 20.87 -1.26
N ALA A 534 38.36 20.95 -0.24
CA ALA A 534 38.00 21.43 1.08
C ALA A 534 37.78 22.94 1.07
N GLY A 535 36.59 23.38 1.49
CA GLY A 535 36.26 24.80 1.66
C GLY A 535 35.69 25.53 0.44
N GLY A 536 35.44 24.84 -0.68
CA GLY A 536 34.83 25.47 -1.87
C GLY A 536 35.79 26.29 -2.74
N TYR A 537 37.09 26.19 -2.48
CA TYR A 537 38.15 26.75 -3.34
C TYR A 537 38.30 25.88 -4.59
N GLY A 538 38.22 26.49 -5.77
CA GLY A 538 38.49 25.81 -7.05
C GLY A 538 39.99 25.78 -7.38
N ASP A 539 40.36 25.05 -8.44
CA ASP A 539 41.77 24.95 -8.89
C ASP A 539 42.44 26.32 -9.11
N ALA A 540 41.69 27.31 -9.59
CA ALA A 540 42.17 28.68 -9.76
C ALA A 540 42.66 29.33 -8.44
N SER A 541 42.04 28.98 -7.31
CA SER A 541 42.51 29.41 -5.97
C SER A 541 43.77 28.65 -5.55
N ALA A 542 43.86 27.35 -5.86
CA ALA A 542 45.04 26.53 -5.60
C ALA A 542 46.27 26.98 -6.42
N ASP A 543 46.06 27.61 -7.57
CA ASP A 543 47.13 28.22 -8.38
C ASP A 543 47.54 29.60 -7.85
N ALA A 544 46.59 30.43 -7.40
CA ALA A 544 46.90 31.71 -6.75
C ALA A 544 47.79 31.53 -5.50
N PHE A 545 47.43 30.60 -4.61
CA PHE A 545 48.26 30.30 -3.43
C PHE A 545 49.64 29.73 -3.80
N ARG A 546 49.77 29.00 -4.93
CA ARG A 546 51.07 28.52 -5.44
C ARG A 546 51.96 29.65 -5.93
N HIS A 547 51.40 30.70 -6.52
CA HIS A 547 52.15 31.90 -6.88
C HIS A 547 52.61 32.68 -5.64
N GLU A 548 51.76 32.79 -4.63
CA GLU A 548 52.07 33.44 -3.35
C GLU A 548 53.16 32.68 -2.57
N ALA A 549 53.03 31.36 -2.42
CA ALA A 549 54.03 30.52 -1.76
C ALA A 549 55.40 30.58 -2.46
N LYS A 550 55.41 30.65 -3.80
CA LYS A 550 56.62 30.83 -4.57
C LYS A 550 57.26 32.21 -4.36
N ALA A 551 56.46 33.28 -4.26
CA ALA A 551 56.97 34.62 -4.00
C ALA A 551 57.69 34.69 -2.64
N ILE A 552 57.07 34.15 -1.58
CA ILE A 552 57.69 34.08 -0.23
C ILE A 552 58.96 33.21 -0.25
N ALA A 553 58.93 32.06 -0.92
CA ALA A 553 60.11 31.19 -1.03
C ALA A 553 61.27 31.83 -1.83
N ASP A 554 60.97 32.68 -2.82
CA ASP A 554 61.98 33.43 -3.59
C ASP A 554 62.49 34.66 -2.81
N GLU A 555 61.71 35.23 -1.87
CA GLU A 555 62.11 36.28 -0.94
C GLU A 555 63.05 35.75 0.15
N VAL A 556 62.66 34.68 0.86
CA VAL A 556 63.49 33.97 1.86
C VAL A 556 64.83 33.50 1.26
N ARG A 557 64.87 33.16 -0.03
CA ARG A 557 66.11 32.80 -0.73
C ARG A 557 66.99 33.98 -1.11
N ARG A 558 66.45 35.18 -1.28
CA ARG A 558 67.23 36.39 -1.58
C ARG A 558 67.98 36.89 -0.35
N ASP A 559 67.33 36.86 0.81
CA ASP A 559 67.94 37.31 2.07
C ASP A 559 68.91 36.26 2.66
N GLY A 560 68.95 35.06 2.08
CA GLY A 560 69.86 33.96 2.44
C GLY A 560 71.33 34.11 1.97
N LEU A 561 71.75 35.27 1.44
CA LEU A 561 73.15 35.55 1.11
C LEU A 561 73.80 36.54 2.09
N PRO A 562 74.50 36.05 3.14
CA PRO A 562 75.32 36.92 3.96
C PRO A 562 76.53 37.39 3.16
N SER A 563 76.46 38.59 2.58
CA SER A 563 77.60 39.22 1.94
C SER A 563 78.59 39.73 3.00
N LEU A 564 79.41 38.81 3.53
CA LEU A 564 80.58 39.08 4.38
C LEU A 564 81.73 39.77 3.61
N ILE A 565 81.39 40.73 2.75
CA ILE A 565 82.33 41.59 2.03
C ILE A 565 81.91 43.03 2.31
N PRO A 566 82.68 43.79 3.10
CA PRO A 566 82.37 45.19 3.35
C PRO A 566 82.50 45.99 2.05
N LYS A 567 81.43 46.71 1.66
CA LYS A 567 81.52 47.76 0.65
C LYS A 567 81.97 49.06 1.33
N ALA A 568 83.29 49.24 1.38
CA ALA A 568 83.92 50.56 1.44
C ALA A 568 83.73 51.29 0.09
N PRO A 569 83.92 52.63 -0.03
CA PRO A 569 84.60 53.55 0.89
C PRO A 569 83.76 54.01 2.08
#